data_AF-A0A7S0IQT1-F1
#
_entry.id   AF-A0A7S0IQT1-F1
#
_cell.length_a   1.000
_cell.length_b   1.000
_cell.length_c   1.000
_cell.angle_alpha   90.00
_cell.angle_beta   90.00
_cell.angle_gamma   90.00
#
_symmetry.space_group_name_H-M   'P 1'
#
loop_
_entity.id
_entity.type
_entity.pdbx_description
1 polymer ?
#
loop_
_entity_poly.entity_id
_entity_poly.type
_entity_poly.pdbx_seq_one_letter_code
_entity_poly.pdbx_strand_id
1 'polypeptide(L)'
;VGAAPSLDAEMVSHMRAAARMASARRSLADGSQGGARVMISGLGARPELNGRRAYVAGALDQAKGRLPVRLDEGGDGLLLKPENLVPLEEDDGEAEPPYPRHLLALMHLETAQQLLSQRRLPQAEVELAAARKTLGITVALSGALGRRTKHQQADVAQLTLEVTLAEHALPRPAQGFADGVLASAATRVSSARLPPRASGEDDTLFDEVELTGGGGGAPNLWP
;
A
#
# COMPACT_ATOMS: atom_id res chain seq x y z
N VAL A 1 -9.01 -21.36 4.83
CA VAL A 1 -8.79 -21.26 6.29
C VAL A 1 -7.85 -20.10 6.51
N GLY A 2 -8.39 -18.92 6.81
CA GLY A 2 -7.58 -17.73 7.03
C GLY A 2 -6.79 -17.91 8.31
N ALA A 3 -5.46 -17.96 8.20
CA ALA A 3 -4.58 -17.90 9.35
C ALA A 3 -4.79 -16.52 9.98
N ALA A 4 -5.51 -16.47 11.10
CA ALA A 4 -5.56 -15.28 11.93
C ALA A 4 -4.10 -14.88 12.22
N PRO A 5 -3.72 -13.60 12.06
CA PRO A 5 -2.41 -13.15 12.53
C PRO A 5 -2.31 -13.59 14.00
N SER A 6 -1.33 -14.44 14.30
CA SER A 6 -1.14 -14.94 15.66
C SER A 6 -1.06 -13.76 16.61
N LEU A 7 -1.79 -13.78 17.73
CA LEU A 7 -1.75 -12.77 18.79
C LEU A 7 -0.31 -12.38 19.17
N ASP A 8 0.64 -13.31 19.03
CA ASP A 8 2.06 -13.08 19.25
C ASP A 8 2.69 -12.05 18.27
N ALA A 9 2.28 -12.05 17.01
CA ALA A 9 2.80 -11.14 15.98
C ALA A 9 2.27 -9.71 16.17
N GLU A 10 0.98 -9.56 16.50
CA GLU A 10 0.42 -8.25 16.83
C GLU A 10 1.01 -7.71 18.15
N MET A 11 1.15 -8.54 19.17
CA MET A 11 1.74 -8.13 20.45
C MET A 11 3.22 -7.76 20.30
N VAL A 12 4.00 -8.48 19.51
CA VAL A 12 5.38 -8.11 19.17
C VAL A 12 5.45 -6.80 18.38
N SER A 13 4.50 -6.56 17.47
CA SER A 13 4.39 -5.29 16.75
C SER A 13 4.11 -4.11 17.70
N HIS A 14 3.13 -4.25 18.60
CA HIS A 14 2.82 -3.24 19.61
C HIS A 14 3.99 -3.01 20.57
N MET A 15 4.70 -4.07 20.97
CA MET A 15 5.86 -3.95 21.87
C MET A 15 7.04 -3.26 21.18
N ARG A 16 7.25 -3.49 19.87
CA ARG A 16 8.23 -2.76 19.07
C ARG A 16 7.86 -1.29 18.88
N ALA A 17 6.58 -0.99 18.64
CA ALA A 17 6.09 0.39 18.56
C ALA A 17 6.27 1.12 19.91
N ALA A 18 5.89 0.48 21.02
CA ALA A 18 6.08 1.04 22.36
C ALA A 18 7.57 1.29 22.70
N ALA A 19 8.46 0.36 22.36
CA ALA A 19 9.90 0.54 22.56
C ALA A 19 10.47 1.70 21.72
N ARG A 20 9.99 1.89 20.48
CA ARG A 20 10.36 3.02 19.62
C ARG A 20 9.85 4.35 20.17
N MET A 21 8.59 4.41 20.60
CA MET A 21 8.03 5.61 21.25
C MET A 21 8.79 6.00 22.53
N ALA A 22 9.21 5.00 23.32
CA ALA A 22 10.03 5.23 24.51
C ALA A 22 11.44 5.74 24.16
N SER A 23 12.04 5.24 23.09
CA SER A 23 13.32 5.74 22.58
C SER A 23 13.19 7.17 22.04
N ALA A 24 12.15 7.47 21.26
CA ALA A 24 11.91 8.80 20.70
C ALA A 24 11.71 9.85 21.82
N ARG A 25 10.90 9.52 22.84
CA ARG A 25 10.72 10.39 24.02
C ARG A 25 12.04 10.70 24.73
N ARG A 26 12.94 9.73 24.82
CA ARG A 26 14.27 9.94 25.44
C ARG A 26 15.13 10.88 24.59
N SER A 27 15.12 10.68 23.27
CA SER A 27 15.85 11.55 22.35
C SER A 27 15.28 12.98 22.29
N LEU A 28 13.97 13.17 22.52
CA LEU A 28 13.34 14.47 22.76
C LEU A 28 13.84 15.11 24.06
N ALA A 29 13.90 14.33 25.15
CA ALA A 29 14.40 14.81 26.44
C ALA A 29 15.87 15.26 26.37
N ASP A 30 16.69 14.59 25.57
CA ASP A 30 18.11 14.93 25.37
C ASP A 30 18.31 16.02 24.29
N GLY A 31 17.25 16.50 23.65
CA GLY A 31 17.31 17.56 22.64
C GLY A 31 17.93 17.16 21.30
N SER A 32 18.09 15.85 21.05
CA SER A 32 18.76 15.32 19.86
C SER A 32 17.83 15.14 18.65
N GLN A 33 16.53 15.46 18.76
CA GLN A 33 15.52 15.26 17.70
C GLN A 33 15.07 16.57 17.02
N GLY A 34 16.01 17.46 16.69
CA GLY A 34 15.70 18.60 15.83
C GLY A 34 15.05 18.13 14.51
N GLY A 35 13.88 18.68 14.18
CA GLY A 35 13.10 18.34 12.99
C GLY A 35 12.00 17.31 13.17
N ALA A 36 11.92 16.60 14.31
CA ALA A 36 10.91 15.56 14.50
C ALA A 36 9.49 16.12 14.65
N ARG A 37 8.49 15.48 14.03
CA ARG A 37 7.08 15.78 14.29
C ARG A 37 6.61 15.25 15.64
N VAL A 38 5.82 16.07 16.30
CA VAL A 38 5.28 15.85 17.63
C VAL A 38 3.84 16.35 17.70
N MET A 39 3.06 15.74 18.58
CA MET A 39 1.75 16.23 18.98
C MET A 39 1.85 16.85 20.36
N ILE A 40 1.24 18.02 20.53
CA ILE A 40 1.20 18.70 21.81
C ILE A 40 0.11 18.04 22.68
N SER A 41 0.44 17.72 23.93
CA SER A 41 -0.54 17.20 24.90
C SER A 41 -0.18 17.64 26.32
N GLY A 42 -1.13 17.60 27.25
CA GLY A 42 -0.86 17.85 28.66
C GLY A 42 -0.63 19.33 29.05
N LEU A 43 -0.87 20.29 28.16
CA LEU A 43 -0.81 21.71 28.52
C LEU A 43 -2.02 22.12 29.36
N GLY A 44 -1.79 22.45 30.64
CA GLY A 44 -2.83 22.99 31.52
C GLY A 44 -3.12 24.48 31.31
N ALA A 45 -2.11 25.27 30.91
CA ALA A 45 -2.25 26.71 30.73
C ALA A 45 -2.88 27.12 29.38
N ARG A 46 -2.79 26.24 28.37
CA ARG A 46 -3.30 26.46 27.01
C ARG A 46 -3.88 25.15 26.45
N PRO A 47 -5.03 24.70 26.96
CA PRO A 47 -5.62 23.44 26.53
C PRO A 47 -6.01 23.43 25.04
N GLU A 48 -6.22 24.59 24.42
CA GLU A 48 -6.55 24.79 22.99
C GLU A 48 -5.43 24.37 22.03
N LEU A 49 -4.21 24.17 22.55
CA LEU A 49 -3.06 23.68 21.79
C LEU A 49 -2.90 22.16 21.90
N ASN A 50 -3.57 21.50 22.86
CA ASN A 50 -3.52 20.04 22.98
C ASN A 50 -4.19 19.39 21.77
N GLY A 51 -3.56 18.36 21.21
CA GLY A 51 -4.00 17.67 20.00
C GLY A 51 -3.47 18.30 18.70
N ARG A 52 -2.82 19.47 18.75
CA ARG A 52 -2.20 20.07 17.55
C ARG A 52 -0.87 19.43 17.21
N ARG A 53 -0.55 19.41 15.91
CA ARG A 53 0.70 18.89 15.33
C ARG A 53 1.74 20.00 15.20
N ALA A 54 2.98 19.66 15.49
CA ALA A 54 4.12 20.57 15.44
C ALA A 54 5.40 19.80 15.06
N TYR A 55 6.45 20.54 14.71
CA TYR A 55 7.80 20.00 14.56
C TYR A 55 8.75 20.67 15.55
N VAL A 56 9.75 19.91 16.01
CA VAL A 56 10.83 20.44 16.85
C VAL A 56 11.74 21.31 16.00
N ALA A 57 11.78 22.62 16.26
CA ALA A 57 12.52 23.57 15.45
C ALA A 57 14.03 23.61 15.75
N GLY A 58 14.49 23.00 16.84
CA GLY A 58 15.89 23.03 17.24
C GLY A 58 16.21 22.24 18.50
N ALA A 59 17.45 22.36 18.98
CA ALA A 59 17.94 21.67 20.15
C ALA A 59 17.26 22.17 21.45
N LEU A 60 17.31 21.33 22.49
CA LEU A 60 16.81 21.67 23.82
C LEU A 60 17.54 22.90 24.37
N ASP A 61 16.77 23.90 24.78
CA ASP A 61 17.31 25.02 25.55
C ASP A 61 17.65 24.51 26.96
N GLN A 62 18.92 24.15 27.18
CA GLN A 62 19.41 23.61 28.46
C GLN A 62 19.16 24.56 29.64
N ALA A 63 19.09 25.87 29.40
CA ALA A 63 18.85 26.85 30.45
C ALA A 63 17.40 26.81 30.96
N LYS A 64 16.44 26.43 30.10
CA LYS A 64 15.01 26.42 30.41
C LYS A 64 14.38 25.04 30.44
N GLY A 65 15.09 24.00 30.00
CA GLY A 65 14.59 22.63 29.86
C GLY A 65 13.40 22.53 28.91
N ARG A 66 13.39 23.36 27.85
CA ARG A 66 12.27 23.46 26.90
C ARG A 66 12.76 23.32 25.47
N LEU A 67 11.95 22.66 24.65
CA LEU A 67 12.17 22.49 23.23
C LEU A 67 11.42 23.57 22.45
N PRO A 68 12.10 24.25 21.51
CA PRO A 68 11.41 25.09 20.54
C PRO A 68 10.64 24.19 19.57
N VAL A 69 9.32 24.35 19.52
CA VAL A 69 8.43 23.66 18.60
C VAL A 69 7.68 24.66 17.76
N ARG A 70 7.35 24.30 16.52
CA ARG A 70 6.60 25.15 15.60
C ARG A 70 5.43 24.37 15.03
N LEU A 71 4.25 24.97 15.06
CA LEU A 71 2.99 24.34 14.62
C LEU A 71 2.98 24.18 13.10
N ASP A 72 2.36 23.11 12.62
CA ASP A 72 2.21 22.83 11.18
C ASP A 72 1.35 23.90 10.46
N GLU A 73 0.35 24.44 11.16
CA GLU A 73 -0.57 25.48 10.66
C GLU A 73 0.10 26.86 10.47
N GLY A 74 1.39 26.97 10.77
CA GLY A 74 2.11 28.23 10.83
C GLY A 74 1.91 28.97 12.16
N GLY A 75 2.91 29.72 12.57
CA GLY A 75 2.88 30.48 13.83
C GLY A 75 4.27 30.68 14.44
N ASP A 76 4.27 31.41 15.56
CA ASP A 76 5.44 31.65 16.40
C ASP A 76 5.93 30.35 17.05
N GLY A 77 7.25 30.23 17.24
CA GLY A 77 7.83 29.09 17.93
C GLY A 77 7.42 29.06 19.41
N LEU A 78 6.89 27.93 19.88
CA LEU A 78 6.55 27.70 21.28
C LEU A 78 7.69 26.96 21.99
N LEU A 79 7.97 27.34 23.24
CA LEU A 79 8.92 26.63 24.10
C LEU A 79 8.16 25.70 25.05
N LEU A 80 8.13 24.41 24.72
CA LEU A 80 7.39 23.40 25.47
C LEU A 80 8.33 22.40 26.16
N LYS A 81 7.89 21.85 27.29
CA LYS A 81 8.61 20.75 27.95
C LYS A 81 8.49 19.46 27.13
N PRO A 82 9.50 18.59 27.10
CA PRO A 82 9.42 17.28 26.44
C PRO A 82 8.24 16.42 26.92
N GLU A 83 7.85 16.55 28.19
CA GLU A 83 6.70 15.86 28.79
C GLU A 83 5.36 16.19 28.10
N ASN A 84 5.25 17.39 27.53
CA ASN A 84 4.05 17.86 26.84
C ASN A 84 4.08 17.55 25.34
N LEU A 85 5.09 16.79 24.87
CA LEU A 85 5.26 16.41 23.49
C LEU A 85 5.13 14.89 23.39
N VAL A 86 4.20 14.45 22.56
CA VAL A 86 4.07 13.06 22.16
C VAL A 86 4.73 12.95 20.80
N PRO A 87 5.80 12.15 20.65
CA PRO A 87 6.35 11.88 19.33
C PRO A 87 5.22 11.29 18.47
N LEU A 88 4.91 11.96 17.37
CA LEU A 88 4.10 11.33 16.36
C LEU A 88 5.04 10.38 15.64
N GLU A 89 4.63 9.12 15.51
CA GLU A 89 5.17 8.31 14.43
C GLU A 89 4.83 9.09 13.17
N GLU A 90 5.83 9.77 12.62
CA GLU A 90 5.79 10.08 11.22
C GLU A 90 5.54 8.73 10.57
N ASP A 91 4.35 8.56 9.98
CA ASP A 91 4.19 7.66 8.86
C ASP A 91 5.31 8.10 7.94
N ASP A 92 6.42 7.34 7.99
CA ASP A 92 7.76 7.75 7.58
C ASP A 92 7.56 8.60 6.35
N GLY A 93 7.75 9.91 6.46
CA GLY A 93 7.53 10.80 5.33
C GLY A 93 8.53 10.34 4.30
N GLU A 94 8.10 9.42 3.42
CA GLU A 94 8.96 8.37 2.86
C GLU A 94 10.19 9.07 2.37
N ALA A 95 11.29 8.95 3.13
CA ALA A 95 12.56 9.48 2.70
C ALA A 95 12.71 8.90 1.30
N GLU A 96 12.59 9.77 0.29
CA GLU A 96 12.36 9.34 -1.08
C GLU A 96 13.40 8.25 -1.32
N PRO A 97 12.98 7.00 -1.54
CA PRO A 97 13.90 5.89 -1.43
C PRO A 97 15.09 6.22 -2.32
N PRO A 98 16.33 5.88 -1.91
CA PRO A 98 17.53 6.22 -2.69
C PRO A 98 17.46 5.67 -4.13
N TYR A 99 16.48 4.81 -4.39
CA TYR A 99 16.11 4.29 -5.69
C TYR A 99 14.76 4.86 -6.15
N PRO A 100 14.64 5.17 -7.45
CA PRO A 100 13.35 5.42 -8.08
C PRO A 100 12.32 4.36 -7.69
N ARG A 101 11.13 4.80 -7.25
CA ARG A 101 10.05 3.91 -6.76
C ARG A 101 9.72 2.75 -7.71
N HIS A 102 9.81 2.96 -9.03
CA HIS A 102 9.57 1.88 -10.01
C HIS A 102 10.63 0.77 -9.95
N LEU A 103 11.90 1.10 -9.69
CA LEU A 103 12.96 0.10 -9.52
C LEU A 103 12.75 -0.70 -8.22
N LEU A 104 12.38 -0.01 -7.13
CA LEU A 104 12.05 -0.67 -5.87
C LEU A 104 10.87 -1.65 -6.04
N ALA A 105 9.83 -1.24 -6.75
CA ALA A 105 8.70 -2.11 -7.07
C ALA A 105 9.13 -3.32 -7.92
N LEU A 106 9.99 -3.13 -8.93
CA LEU A 106 10.53 -4.23 -9.74
C LEU A 106 11.33 -5.23 -8.89
N MET A 107 12.18 -4.74 -7.98
CA MET A 107 12.93 -5.61 -7.07
C MET A 107 12.02 -6.48 -6.21
N HIS A 108 10.94 -5.90 -5.66
CA HIS A 108 9.94 -6.66 -4.91
C HIS A 108 9.23 -7.71 -5.78
N LEU A 109 8.89 -7.37 -7.03
CA LEU A 109 8.26 -8.30 -7.97
C LEU A 109 9.18 -9.47 -8.35
N GLU A 110 10.46 -9.20 -8.65
CA GLU A 110 11.45 -10.24 -8.94
C GLU A 110 11.66 -11.18 -7.74
N THR A 111 11.74 -10.60 -6.54
CA THR A 111 11.85 -11.37 -5.29
C THR A 111 10.62 -12.23 -5.06
N ALA A 112 9.42 -11.68 -5.26
CA ALA A 112 8.16 -12.43 -5.18
C ALA A 112 8.13 -13.59 -6.19
N GLN A 113 8.55 -13.37 -7.43
CA GLN A 113 8.61 -14.42 -8.46
C GLN A 113 9.56 -15.57 -8.06
N GLN A 114 10.74 -15.24 -7.52
CA GLN A 114 11.67 -16.26 -7.01
C GLN A 114 11.10 -17.03 -5.82
N LEU A 115 10.38 -16.36 -4.92
CA LEU A 115 9.71 -17.02 -3.79
C LEU A 115 8.57 -17.93 -4.26
N LEU A 116 7.81 -17.53 -5.26
CA LEU A 116 6.76 -18.34 -5.88
C LEU A 116 7.32 -19.59 -6.55
N SER A 117 8.44 -19.48 -7.29
CA SER A 117 9.09 -20.65 -7.91
C SER A 117 9.61 -21.65 -6.88
N GLN A 118 9.96 -21.17 -5.68
CA GLN A 118 10.34 -21.98 -4.53
C GLN A 118 9.13 -22.45 -3.68
N ARG A 119 7.89 -22.15 -4.10
CA ARG A 119 6.64 -22.45 -3.36
C ARG A 119 6.56 -21.80 -1.96
N ARG A 120 7.25 -20.68 -1.73
CA ARG A 120 7.25 -19.93 -0.45
C ARG A 120 6.16 -18.86 -0.42
N LEU A 121 4.89 -19.30 -0.46
CA LEU A 121 3.73 -18.41 -0.63
C LEU A 121 3.61 -17.26 0.39
N PRO A 122 3.76 -17.47 1.72
CA PRO A 122 3.55 -16.39 2.68
C PRO A 122 4.55 -15.24 2.52
N GLN A 123 5.78 -15.55 2.09
CA GLN A 123 6.81 -14.55 1.87
C GLN A 123 6.61 -13.82 0.54
N ALA A 124 6.20 -14.55 -0.50
CA ALA A 124 5.84 -13.94 -1.77
C ALA A 124 4.69 -12.92 -1.59
N GLU A 125 3.71 -13.22 -0.73
CA GLU A 125 2.60 -12.29 -0.42
C GLU A 125 3.08 -10.98 0.24
N VAL A 126 4.09 -11.06 1.12
CA VAL A 126 4.69 -9.87 1.75
C VAL A 126 5.38 -8.99 0.70
N GLU A 127 6.17 -9.59 -0.20
CA GLU A 127 6.85 -8.86 -1.27
C GLU A 127 5.86 -8.26 -2.28
N LEU A 128 4.80 -9.01 -2.62
CA LEU A 128 3.72 -8.49 -3.47
C LEU A 128 2.96 -7.33 -2.80
N ALA A 129 2.76 -7.38 -1.48
CA ALA A 129 2.15 -6.29 -0.74
C ALA A 129 3.05 -5.05 -0.72
N ALA A 130 4.36 -5.22 -0.56
CA ALA A 130 5.35 -4.15 -0.65
C ALA A 130 5.35 -3.50 -2.04
N ALA A 131 5.41 -4.30 -3.12
CA ALA A 131 5.34 -3.81 -4.49
C ALA A 131 4.06 -2.99 -4.75
N ARG A 132 2.90 -3.51 -4.32
CA ARG A 132 1.61 -2.80 -4.43
C ARG A 132 1.61 -1.47 -3.70
N LYS A 133 2.15 -1.43 -2.47
CA LYS A 133 2.29 -0.20 -1.68
C LYS A 133 3.18 0.80 -2.42
N THR A 134 4.36 0.39 -2.89
CA THR A 134 5.30 1.26 -3.62
C THR A 134 4.72 1.82 -4.91
N LEU A 135 3.90 1.04 -5.61
CA LEU A 135 3.23 1.46 -6.84
C LEU A 135 1.94 2.25 -6.59
N GLY A 136 1.44 2.31 -5.36
CA GLY A 136 0.15 2.91 -5.04
C GLY A 136 -1.03 2.18 -5.70
N ILE A 137 -0.94 0.85 -5.84
CA ILE A 137 -1.96 0.03 -6.53
C ILE A 137 -2.63 -0.89 -5.52
N THR A 138 -3.97 -0.87 -5.50
CA THR A 138 -4.78 -1.89 -4.82
C THR A 138 -5.38 -2.81 -5.86
N VAL A 139 -5.35 -4.11 -5.59
CA VAL A 139 -5.91 -5.13 -6.49
C VAL A 139 -6.87 -5.99 -5.69
N ALA A 140 -8.08 -6.15 -6.20
CA ALA A 140 -9.08 -7.06 -5.64
C ALA A 140 -9.49 -8.06 -6.72
N LEU A 141 -9.49 -9.34 -6.37
CA LEU A 141 -10.04 -10.39 -7.22
C LEU A 141 -11.42 -10.76 -6.64
N SER A 142 -12.47 -10.55 -7.41
CA SER A 142 -13.82 -10.94 -7.06
C SER A 142 -14.36 -11.97 -8.05
N GLY A 143 -15.47 -12.62 -7.72
CA GLY A 143 -16.09 -13.64 -8.54
C GLY A 143 -16.09 -15.02 -7.88
N ALA A 144 -16.75 -15.97 -8.53
CA ALA A 144 -16.98 -17.30 -7.99
C ALA A 144 -16.29 -18.33 -8.87
N LEU A 145 -15.45 -19.19 -8.29
CA LEU A 145 -14.93 -20.39 -8.97
C LEU A 145 -16.06 -21.42 -9.12
N GLY A 146 -17.03 -21.12 -9.99
CA GLY A 146 -18.23 -21.90 -10.21
C GLY A 146 -17.95 -23.12 -11.07
N ARG A 147 -18.23 -24.32 -10.52
CA ARG A 147 -18.35 -25.53 -11.33
C ARG A 147 -19.42 -25.29 -12.40
N ARG A 148 -19.06 -25.52 -13.67
CA ARG A 148 -19.98 -25.46 -14.81
C ARG A 148 -21.30 -26.15 -14.44
N THR A 149 -22.38 -25.40 -14.47
CA THR A 149 -23.72 -26.01 -14.39
C THR A 149 -24.13 -26.42 -15.79
N LYS A 150 -24.90 -27.51 -15.90
CA LYS A 150 -25.35 -28.11 -17.19
C LYS A 150 -26.14 -27.13 -18.10
N HIS A 151 -26.47 -25.94 -17.59
CA HIS A 151 -27.29 -24.93 -18.26
C HIS A 151 -26.51 -23.66 -18.68
N GLN A 152 -25.21 -23.57 -18.40
CA GLN A 152 -24.40 -22.45 -18.89
C GLN A 152 -23.97 -22.71 -20.34
N GLN A 153 -24.64 -22.05 -21.28
CA GLN A 153 -24.38 -22.14 -22.73
C GLN A 153 -23.25 -21.21 -23.21
N ALA A 154 -22.76 -20.29 -22.36
CA ALA A 154 -21.67 -19.39 -22.68
C ALA A 154 -20.62 -19.39 -21.56
N ASP A 155 -19.35 -19.46 -21.94
CA ASP A 155 -18.23 -19.32 -21.01
C ASP A 155 -18.16 -17.87 -20.52
N VAL A 156 -18.65 -17.62 -19.31
CA VAL A 156 -18.54 -16.32 -18.65
C VAL A 156 -17.32 -16.36 -17.73
N ALA A 157 -16.38 -15.43 -17.94
CA ALA A 157 -15.27 -15.24 -17.04
C ALA A 157 -15.80 -15.01 -15.63
N GLN A 158 -15.51 -15.95 -14.75
CA GLN A 158 -16.06 -16.04 -13.40
C GLN A 158 -15.24 -15.25 -12.37
N LEU A 159 -14.16 -14.62 -12.81
CA LEU A 159 -13.25 -13.83 -12.00
C LEU A 159 -13.12 -12.43 -12.59
N THR A 160 -13.32 -11.43 -11.73
CA THR A 160 -13.15 -10.01 -12.05
C THR A 160 -11.98 -9.49 -11.25
N LEU A 161 -10.98 -8.95 -11.95
CA LEU A 161 -9.85 -8.26 -11.32
C LEU A 161 -10.14 -6.76 -11.31
N GLU A 162 -10.33 -6.19 -10.13
CA GLU A 162 -10.47 -4.76 -9.92
C GLU A 162 -9.11 -4.18 -9.51
N VAL A 163 -8.71 -3.10 -10.17
CA VAL A 163 -7.45 -2.41 -9.92
C VAL A 163 -7.74 -0.95 -9.62
N THR A 164 -7.35 -0.50 -8.43
CA THR A 164 -7.53 0.89 -7.97
C THR A 164 -6.17 1.56 -7.82
N LEU A 165 -6.03 2.77 -8.38
CA LEU A 165 -4.80 3.55 -8.34
C LEU A 165 -4.94 4.68 -7.30
N ALA A 166 -3.96 4.81 -6.41
CA ALA A 166 -3.84 5.93 -5.48
C ALA A 166 -3.34 7.21 -6.19
N GLU A 167 -3.47 8.37 -5.54
CA GLU A 167 -3.00 9.66 -6.08
C GLU A 167 -1.49 9.68 -6.42
N HIS A 168 -0.70 8.89 -5.70
CA HIS A 168 0.75 8.77 -5.88
C HIS A 168 1.15 7.57 -6.75
N ALA A 169 0.19 6.91 -7.42
CA ALA A 169 0.44 5.69 -8.14
C ALA A 169 1.40 5.88 -9.34
N LEU A 170 2.18 4.84 -9.63
CA LEU A 170 3.04 4.78 -10.81
C LEU A 170 2.45 3.83 -11.87
N PRO A 171 2.51 4.18 -13.17
CA PRO A 171 2.96 5.46 -13.71
C PRO A 171 1.98 6.59 -13.34
N ARG A 172 2.49 7.79 -13.02
CA ARG A 172 1.61 8.97 -12.92
C ARG A 172 0.90 9.07 -14.26
N PRO A 173 -0.45 9.02 -14.32
CA PRO A 173 -1.13 9.40 -15.54
C PRO A 173 -0.68 10.84 -15.79
N ALA A 174 0.14 11.06 -16.83
CA ALA A 174 0.39 12.43 -17.27
C ALA A 174 -0.99 13.06 -17.43
N GLN A 175 -1.21 14.27 -16.93
CA GLN A 175 -2.47 14.98 -17.10
C GLN A 175 -2.76 15.02 -18.62
N GLY A 176 -3.63 14.13 -19.11
CA GLY A 176 -3.85 13.86 -20.55
C GLY A 176 -3.62 12.42 -21.05
N PHE A 177 -3.07 11.48 -20.26
CA PHE A 177 -2.79 10.09 -20.67
C PHE A 177 -3.85 9.07 -20.21
N ALA A 178 -4.67 9.44 -19.22
CA ALA A 178 -5.67 8.54 -18.61
C ALA A 178 -6.73 8.09 -19.62
N ASP A 179 -7.22 8.98 -20.47
CA ASP A 179 -8.27 8.63 -21.45
C ASP A 179 -7.76 7.72 -22.57
N GLY A 180 -6.52 7.91 -23.02
CA GLY A 180 -5.94 7.13 -24.11
C GLY A 180 -5.45 5.74 -23.70
N VAL A 181 -4.80 5.62 -22.54
CA VAL A 181 -4.21 4.34 -22.11
C VAL A 181 -5.19 3.49 -21.31
N LEU A 182 -6.13 4.05 -20.53
CA LEU A 182 -7.18 3.22 -19.95
C LEU A 182 -8.12 2.71 -21.06
N ALA A 183 -8.42 3.51 -22.08
CA ALA A 183 -9.13 3.02 -23.27
C ALA A 183 -8.30 1.99 -24.05
N SER A 184 -7.00 2.20 -24.24
CA SER A 184 -6.13 1.24 -24.94
C SER A 184 -5.84 -0.02 -24.12
N ALA A 185 -5.78 0.05 -22.78
CA ALA A 185 -5.65 -1.10 -21.89
C ALA A 185 -6.97 -1.86 -21.77
N ALA A 186 -8.11 -1.18 -21.70
CA ALA A 186 -9.42 -1.82 -21.83
C ALA A 186 -9.59 -2.47 -23.22
N THR A 187 -9.07 -1.83 -24.28
CA THR A 187 -9.03 -2.39 -25.64
C THR A 187 -8.06 -3.56 -25.75
N ARG A 188 -6.91 -3.54 -25.05
CA ARG A 188 -5.93 -4.64 -24.99
C ARG A 188 -6.35 -5.78 -24.07
N VAL A 189 -7.12 -5.53 -23.02
CA VAL A 189 -7.75 -6.58 -22.20
C VAL A 189 -8.92 -7.20 -22.98
N SER A 190 -9.65 -6.40 -23.75
CA SER A 190 -10.65 -6.88 -24.71
C SER A 190 -10.04 -7.65 -25.90
N SER A 191 -8.81 -7.31 -26.32
CA SER A 191 -8.11 -7.98 -27.42
C SER A 191 -7.04 -8.99 -27.01
N ALA A 192 -6.70 -9.09 -25.72
CA ALA A 192 -5.98 -10.19 -25.11
C ALA A 192 -6.91 -11.41 -25.09
N ARG A 193 -7.17 -11.95 -26.28
CA ARG A 193 -7.74 -13.28 -26.41
C ARG A 193 -6.77 -14.22 -25.71
N LEU A 194 -7.29 -14.99 -24.75
CA LEU A 194 -6.61 -16.19 -24.29
C LEU A 194 -6.09 -16.95 -25.51
N PRO A 195 -4.86 -17.50 -25.47
CA PRO A 195 -4.38 -18.33 -26.56
C PRO A 195 -5.44 -19.40 -26.83
N PRO A 196 -5.76 -19.69 -28.11
CA PRO A 196 -6.86 -20.60 -28.46
C PRO A 196 -6.66 -22.01 -27.91
N ARG A 197 -5.42 -22.32 -27.50
CA ARG A 197 -5.01 -23.55 -26.83
C ARG A 197 -4.02 -23.19 -25.72
N ALA A 198 -4.28 -23.68 -24.51
CA ALA A 198 -3.32 -23.70 -23.41
C ALA A 198 -3.04 -25.17 -23.09
N SER A 199 -1.87 -25.68 -23.46
CA SER A 199 -1.43 -27.02 -23.08
C SER A 199 -0.76 -26.95 -21.72
N GLY A 200 -1.36 -27.58 -20.70
CA GLY A 200 -0.66 -27.89 -19.47
C GLY A 200 0.16 -29.16 -19.66
N GLU A 201 1.46 -29.11 -19.39
CA GLU A 201 2.30 -30.30 -19.23
C GLU A 201 2.01 -30.95 -17.86
N ASP A 202 0.74 -31.26 -17.60
CA ASP A 202 0.35 -32.02 -16.42
C ASP A 202 0.14 -33.46 -16.84
N ASP A 203 1.04 -34.33 -16.38
CA ASP A 203 1.18 -35.75 -16.77
C ASP A 203 0.02 -36.63 -16.27
N THR A 204 -1.06 -36.01 -15.79
CA THR A 204 -2.30 -36.67 -15.37
C THR A 204 -3.50 -36.06 -16.09
N LEU A 205 -3.96 -36.78 -17.12
CA LEU A 205 -5.15 -36.54 -17.96
C LEU A 205 -5.04 -35.41 -19.01
N PHE A 206 -4.77 -35.85 -20.24
CA PHE A 206 -4.90 -35.06 -21.47
C PHE A 206 -6.37 -34.74 -21.77
N ASP A 207 -6.90 -33.66 -21.20
CA ASP A 207 -8.07 -32.99 -21.75
C ASP A 207 -7.61 -31.79 -22.60
N GLU A 208 -7.62 -31.96 -23.92
CA GLU A 208 -7.48 -30.84 -24.85
C GLU A 208 -8.74 -29.97 -24.81
N VAL A 209 -8.60 -28.73 -24.34
CA VAL A 209 -9.70 -27.75 -24.34
C VAL A 209 -9.51 -26.80 -25.52
N GLU A 210 -10.32 -26.95 -26.57
CA GLU A 210 -10.44 -25.96 -27.64
C GLU A 210 -11.31 -24.78 -27.17
N LEU A 211 -10.73 -23.58 -27.18
CA LEU A 211 -11.43 -22.35 -26.84
C LEU A 211 -11.92 -21.66 -28.12
N THR A 212 -13.21 -21.78 -28.45
CA THR A 212 -13.83 -21.04 -29.56
C THR A 212 -14.20 -19.62 -29.13
N GLY A 213 -13.51 -18.62 -29.68
CA GLY A 213 -13.79 -17.21 -29.40
C GLY A 213 -15.07 -16.72 -30.08
N GLY A 214 -16.15 -16.56 -29.31
CA GLY A 214 -17.37 -15.91 -29.78
C GLY A 214 -17.18 -14.41 -29.96
N GLY A 215 -17.13 -13.94 -31.20
CA GLY A 215 -17.18 -12.51 -31.52
C GLY A 215 -18.59 -11.97 -31.22
N GLY A 216 -18.68 -11.02 -30.29
CA GLY A 216 -19.95 -10.38 -29.91
C GLY A 216 -20.57 -9.63 -31.08
N GLY A 217 -21.58 -10.24 -31.71
CA GLY A 217 -22.54 -9.55 -32.57
C GLY A 217 -23.53 -8.78 -31.70
N ALA A 218 -23.68 -7.48 -31.96
CA ALA A 218 -24.69 -6.65 -31.31
C ALA A 218 -26.11 -7.23 -31.53
N PRO A 219 -27.00 -7.20 -30.52
CA PRO A 219 -28.36 -7.67 -30.69
C PRO A 219 -29.13 -6.73 -31.62
N ASN A 220 -29.44 -7.24 -32.80
CA ASN A 220 -30.41 -6.65 -33.72
C ASN A 220 -31.79 -6.64 -33.05
N LEU A 221 -32.21 -5.48 -32.55
CA LEU A 221 -33.62 -5.18 -32.25
C LEU A 221 -34.37 -5.07 -33.58
N TRP A 222 -35.29 -6.00 -33.83
CA TRP A 222 -36.28 -5.97 -34.92
C TRP A 222 -37.63 -6.47 -34.37
N PRO A 223 -38.75 -6.16 -35.05
CA PRO A 223 -39.15 -4.89 -35.64
C PRO A 223 -40.24 -4.19 -34.81
#